data_AF-A0A5C8JNR0-F1
#
_entry.id   AF-A0A5C8JNR0-F1
#
_cell.length_a   1.000
_cell.length_b   1.000
_cell.length_c   1.000
_cell.angle_alpha   90.00
_cell.angle_beta   90.00
_cell.angle_gamma   90.00
#
_symmetry.space_group_name_H-M   'P 1'
#
loop_
_entity.id
_entity.type
_entity.pdbx_description
1 polymer ?
#
loop_
_entity_poly.entity_id
_entity_poly.type
_entity_poly.pdbx_seq_one_letter_code
_entity_poly.pdbx_strand_id
1 'polypeptide(L)'
;MSPASKVPVRVDGRELVLSNLDKVLYPESGFTKAEVIDYYSRIAPVLLPHLEGRPLTVKRFPNGVEGMSFFEKNAPEHTPGWVRRARLPAPGSTKDRDAIDFALIDDLPGLVYYANLAALELHVPQWRVDGEGRALPPDTLVFDLDPGPPATIVECCEVALMLREVLSADGLEARPKTSGSKGMQLYAAWDGREEPSAYAKRLAQALAKRHPERIVSVMAKKQRPGKVFIDWSQNNPAKTTVAPYSLRARTRPTVSTPLLWKEVERCESPEDLVFTSSDVLARMEKHGDLFSRA
;
A
#
# COMPACT_ATOMS: atom_id res chain seq x y z
N MET A 1 -4.82 35.05 4.70
CA MET A 1 -4.66 33.83 3.87
C MET A 1 -4.32 34.30 2.47
N SER A 2 -3.08 34.11 2.03
CA SER A 2 -2.71 34.37 0.62
C SER A 2 -3.57 33.48 -0.29
N PRO A 3 -4.08 33.99 -1.43
CA PRO A 3 -4.81 33.15 -2.36
C PRO A 3 -3.91 31.98 -2.76
N ALA A 4 -4.44 30.77 -2.64
CA ALA A 4 -3.75 29.54 -3.03
C ALA A 4 -3.19 29.71 -4.45
N SER A 5 -1.86 29.76 -4.59
CA SER A 5 -1.23 29.88 -5.91
C SER A 5 -1.62 28.64 -6.72
N LYS A 6 -2.33 28.87 -7.82
CA LYS A 6 -2.64 27.84 -8.81
C LYS A 6 -1.53 27.86 -9.85
N VAL A 7 -0.85 26.72 -10.02
CA VAL A 7 0.27 26.57 -10.94
C VAL A 7 -0.15 25.60 -12.04
N PRO A 8 -0.41 26.08 -13.27
CA PRO A 8 -0.63 25.20 -14.40
C PRO A 8 0.68 24.48 -14.73
N VAL A 9 0.61 23.16 -14.90
CA VAL A 9 1.75 22.31 -15.28
C VAL A 9 1.33 21.36 -16.39
N ARG A 10 2.30 20.91 -17.17
CA ARG A 10 2.12 19.87 -18.17
C ARG A 10 2.93 18.65 -17.79
N VAL A 11 2.26 17.52 -17.60
CA VAL A 11 2.87 16.23 -17.20
C VAL A 11 2.48 15.21 -18.27
N ASP A 12 3.47 14.58 -18.92
CA ASP A 12 3.28 13.63 -20.03
C ASP A 12 2.20 14.03 -21.03
N GLY A 13 2.26 15.28 -21.48
CA GLY A 13 1.34 15.84 -22.46
C GLY A 13 -0.02 16.30 -21.90
N ARG A 14 -0.36 15.99 -20.65
CA ARG A 14 -1.63 16.37 -19.99
C ARG A 14 -1.50 17.64 -19.14
N GLU A 15 -2.53 18.47 -19.18
CA GLU A 15 -2.59 19.70 -18.38
C GLU A 15 -3.17 19.43 -16.99
N LEU A 16 -2.51 19.97 -15.97
CA LEU A 16 -2.90 19.88 -14.57
C LEU A 16 -2.76 21.25 -13.91
N VAL A 17 -3.55 21.50 -12.86
CA VAL A 17 -3.41 22.69 -12.02
C VAL A 17 -3.05 22.25 -10.62
N LEU A 18 -1.79 22.47 -10.24
CA LEU A 18 -1.32 22.27 -8.88
C LEU A 18 -1.73 23.48 -8.03
N SER A 19 -1.95 23.26 -6.74
CA SER A 19 -2.35 24.34 -5.81
C SER A 19 -1.64 24.17 -4.48
N ASN A 20 -1.58 25.18 -3.60
CA ASN A 20 -1.15 25.03 -2.20
C ASN A 20 0.17 24.23 -2.04
N LEU A 21 1.15 24.51 -2.89
CA LEU A 21 2.39 23.72 -3.00
C LEU A 21 3.24 23.81 -1.72
N ASP A 22 3.24 24.98 -1.10
CA ASP A 22 3.88 25.33 0.16
C ASP A 22 3.17 24.76 1.40
N LYS A 23 1.99 24.15 1.23
CA LYS A 23 1.23 23.59 2.36
C LYS A 23 1.99 22.43 2.98
N VAL A 24 2.35 22.57 4.26
CA VAL A 24 2.94 21.50 5.07
C VAL A 24 1.90 20.41 5.32
N LEU A 25 2.23 19.17 4.94
CA LEU A 25 1.40 17.99 5.16
C LEU A 25 1.96 17.08 6.27
N TYR A 26 3.27 17.14 6.55
CA TYR A 26 3.90 16.49 7.70
C TYR A 26 4.59 17.54 8.58
N PRO A 27 3.95 18.00 9.67
CA PRO A 27 4.46 19.09 10.49
C PRO A 27 5.84 18.83 11.13
N GLU A 28 6.08 17.60 11.62
CA GLU A 28 7.34 17.24 12.30
C GLU A 28 8.57 17.45 11.40
N SER A 29 8.46 17.13 10.12
CA SER A 29 9.55 17.24 9.14
C SER A 29 9.43 18.45 8.21
N GLY A 30 8.38 19.26 8.35
CA GLY A 30 8.08 20.35 7.43
C GLY A 30 7.71 19.91 6.00
N PHE A 31 7.43 18.62 5.76
CA PHE A 31 7.26 18.07 4.42
C PHE A 31 5.97 18.59 3.77
N THR A 32 6.13 19.25 2.63
CA THR A 32 5.10 20.03 1.93
C THR A 32 4.36 19.20 0.88
N LYS A 33 3.27 19.76 0.37
CA LYS A 33 2.53 19.14 -0.74
C LYS A 33 3.36 19.10 -2.03
N ALA A 34 4.23 20.10 -2.28
CA ALA A 34 5.18 20.07 -3.38
C ALA A 34 6.08 18.83 -3.30
N GLU A 35 6.60 18.52 -2.11
CA GLU A 35 7.47 17.35 -1.90
C GLU A 35 6.72 16.02 -1.98
N VAL A 36 5.44 15.98 -1.59
CA VAL A 36 4.57 14.81 -1.86
C VAL A 36 4.42 14.57 -3.36
N ILE A 37 4.18 15.65 -4.13
CA ILE A 37 4.06 15.57 -5.59
C ILE A 37 5.41 15.17 -6.21
N ASP A 38 6.52 15.73 -5.76
CA ASP A 38 7.87 15.37 -6.22
C ASP A 38 8.18 13.89 -5.97
N TYR A 39 7.95 13.42 -4.73
CA TYR A 39 8.16 12.02 -4.37
C TYR A 39 7.39 11.08 -5.29
N TYR A 40 6.08 11.31 -5.43
CA TYR A 40 5.25 10.47 -6.28
C TYR A 40 5.63 10.56 -7.76
N SER A 41 6.09 11.72 -8.23
CA SER A 41 6.56 11.88 -9.60
C SER A 41 7.84 11.08 -9.86
N ARG A 42 8.79 11.12 -8.92
CA ARG A 42 10.09 10.45 -9.05
C ARG A 42 10.00 8.93 -8.83
N ILE A 43 9.11 8.47 -7.95
CA ILE A 43 8.93 7.04 -7.66
C ILE A 43 7.99 6.35 -8.68
N ALA A 44 7.31 7.12 -9.53
CA ALA A 44 6.36 6.62 -10.52
C ALA A 44 6.86 5.44 -11.35
N PRO A 45 8.12 5.41 -11.86
CA PRO A 45 8.60 4.32 -12.70
C PRO A 45 8.53 2.94 -12.03
N VAL A 46 8.71 2.88 -10.70
CA VAL A 46 8.63 1.62 -9.95
C VAL A 46 7.29 1.44 -9.23
N LEU A 47 6.55 2.52 -8.94
CA LEU A 47 5.23 2.46 -8.29
C LEU A 47 4.11 2.07 -9.25
N LEU A 48 4.06 2.67 -10.44
CA LEU A 48 2.94 2.49 -11.38
C LEU A 48 2.67 1.03 -11.79
N PRO A 49 3.68 0.17 -12.02
CA PRO A 49 3.44 -1.26 -12.29
C PRO A 49 2.64 -1.99 -11.20
N HIS A 50 2.71 -1.50 -9.96
CA HIS A 50 1.97 -2.07 -8.81
C HIS A 50 0.55 -1.50 -8.67
N LEU A 51 0.26 -0.37 -9.31
CA LEU A 51 -1.08 0.25 -9.35
C LEU A 51 -1.87 -0.14 -10.61
N GLU A 52 -1.17 -0.49 -11.68
CA GLU A 52 -1.74 -0.69 -13.01
C GLU A 52 -2.94 -1.64 -13.00
N GLY A 53 -4.07 -1.15 -13.52
CA GLY A 53 -5.32 -1.91 -13.62
C GLY A 53 -5.94 -2.26 -12.26
N ARG A 54 -5.44 -1.74 -11.14
CA ARG A 54 -6.04 -1.95 -9.83
C ARG A 54 -6.96 -0.79 -9.46
N PRO A 55 -8.22 -1.04 -9.03
CA PRO A 55 -9.12 0.03 -8.60
C PRO A 55 -8.61 0.69 -7.33
N LEU A 56 -8.23 1.96 -7.45
CA LEU A 56 -7.53 2.69 -6.41
C LEU A 56 -8.51 3.13 -5.30
N THR A 57 -8.14 2.84 -4.05
CA THR A 57 -8.68 3.49 -2.87
C THR A 57 -7.60 4.42 -2.32
N VAL A 58 -7.92 5.68 -2.08
CA VAL A 58 -6.97 6.62 -1.47
C VAL A 58 -7.37 7.00 -0.07
N LYS A 59 -6.38 7.30 0.78
CA LYS A 59 -6.60 8.01 2.04
C LYS A 59 -6.05 9.43 1.90
N ARG A 60 -6.95 10.41 2.00
CA ARG A 60 -6.64 11.82 1.78
C ARG A 60 -6.47 12.56 3.09
N PHE A 61 -5.51 13.49 3.10
CA PHE A 61 -5.15 14.34 4.24
C PHE A 61 -5.09 15.80 3.78
N PRO A 62 -6.24 16.43 3.45
CA PRO A 62 -6.24 17.76 2.86
C PRO A 62 -5.53 18.82 3.69
N ASN A 63 -5.48 18.63 5.02
CA ASN A 63 -4.85 19.53 5.99
C ASN A 63 -3.65 18.88 6.71
N GLY A 64 -3.00 17.88 6.11
CA GLY A 64 -1.86 17.18 6.68
C GLY A 64 -2.22 16.05 7.63
N VAL A 65 -1.20 15.33 8.09
CA VAL A 65 -1.33 14.07 8.85
C VAL A 65 -1.92 14.22 10.25
N GLU A 66 -1.88 15.43 10.82
CA GLU A 66 -2.50 15.76 12.12
C GLU A 66 -3.96 16.23 11.97
N GLY A 67 -4.40 16.51 10.74
CA GLY A 67 -5.76 16.95 10.46
C GLY A 67 -6.73 15.78 10.21
N MET A 68 -7.95 16.14 9.80
CA MET A 68 -8.95 15.16 9.35
C MET A 68 -8.47 14.40 8.11
N SER A 69 -8.75 13.10 8.10
CA SER A 69 -8.51 12.21 6.97
C SER A 69 -9.76 11.43 6.61
N PHE A 70 -9.84 11.01 5.35
CA PHE A 70 -10.93 10.16 4.89
C PHE A 70 -10.45 9.22 3.78
N PHE A 71 -11.11 8.06 3.69
CA PHE A 71 -10.96 7.16 2.56
C PHE A 71 -11.88 7.60 1.42
N GLU A 72 -11.36 7.57 0.19
CA GLU A 72 -12.10 7.89 -1.02
C GLU A 72 -11.90 6.75 -2.03
N LYS A 73 -13.01 6.04 -2.29
CA LYS A 73 -13.08 4.95 -3.28
C LYS A 73 -13.68 5.43 -4.60
N ASN A 74 -14.77 6.20 -4.51
CA ASN A 74 -15.42 6.81 -5.66
C ASN A 74 -14.57 7.98 -6.13
N ALA A 75 -14.14 7.95 -7.39
CA ALA A 75 -13.43 9.05 -8.04
C ALA A 75 -14.23 10.36 -7.87
N PRO A 76 -13.56 11.47 -7.50
CA PRO A 76 -14.20 12.77 -7.41
C PRO A 76 -14.91 13.18 -8.70
N GLU A 77 -16.01 13.93 -8.59
CA GLU A 77 -16.75 14.40 -9.77
C GLU A 77 -15.90 15.25 -10.73
N HIS A 78 -14.90 15.96 -10.19
CA HIS A 78 -13.96 16.79 -10.95
C HIS A 78 -12.70 16.02 -11.39
N THR A 79 -12.71 14.69 -11.33
CA THR A 79 -11.63 13.88 -11.90
C THR A 79 -11.54 14.10 -13.41
N PRO A 80 -10.35 14.46 -13.95
CA PRO A 80 -10.18 14.71 -15.38
C PRO A 80 -10.63 13.53 -16.23
N GLY A 81 -11.24 13.81 -17.40
CA GLY A 81 -11.80 12.77 -18.28
C GLY A 81 -10.78 11.77 -18.82
N TRP A 82 -9.50 12.14 -18.82
CA TRP A 82 -8.39 11.27 -19.20
C TRP A 82 -7.96 10.28 -18.11
N VAL A 83 -8.43 10.45 -16.86
CA VAL A 83 -8.19 9.46 -15.80
C VAL A 83 -9.14 8.29 -16.05
N ARG A 84 -8.57 7.12 -16.33
CA ARG A 84 -9.35 5.90 -16.55
C ARG A 84 -10.11 5.53 -15.28
N ARG A 85 -11.33 5.04 -15.44
CA ARG A 85 -12.21 4.63 -14.34
C ARG A 85 -12.84 3.28 -14.63
N ALA A 86 -13.07 2.49 -13.58
CA ALA A 86 -13.86 1.26 -13.64
C ALA A 86 -15.06 1.38 -12.69
N ARG A 87 -16.26 1.13 -13.22
CA ARG A 87 -17.49 1.11 -12.44
C ARG A 87 -17.68 -0.26 -11.82
N LEU A 88 -17.55 -0.35 -10.50
CA LEU A 88 -17.53 -1.61 -9.77
C LEU A 88 -18.60 -1.64 -8.66
N PRO A 89 -19.11 -2.82 -8.29
CA PRO A 89 -20.05 -2.97 -7.18
C PRO A 89 -19.51 -2.38 -5.88
N ALA A 90 -20.39 -1.74 -5.11
CA ALA A 90 -20.05 -1.09 -3.84
C ALA A 90 -20.92 -1.60 -2.67
N PRO A 91 -20.90 -2.91 -2.36
CA PRO A 91 -21.70 -3.45 -1.26
C PRO A 91 -21.31 -2.77 0.06
N GLY A 92 -22.30 -2.24 0.77
CA GLY A 92 -22.09 -1.49 2.02
C GLY A 92 -21.67 -0.04 1.85
N SER A 93 -21.93 0.58 0.69
CA SER A 93 -21.75 2.02 0.48
C SER A 93 -22.55 2.83 1.49
N THR A 94 -21.91 3.81 2.15
CA THR A 94 -22.57 4.73 3.09
C THR A 94 -23.55 5.70 2.43
N LYS A 95 -23.61 5.69 1.09
CA LYS A 95 -24.53 6.49 0.28
C LYS A 95 -25.54 5.62 -0.48
N ASP A 96 -25.72 4.37 -0.05
CA ASP A 96 -26.66 3.39 -0.66
C ASP A 96 -26.52 3.28 -2.18
N ARG A 97 -25.26 3.31 -2.67
CA ARG A 97 -24.94 3.14 -4.09
C ARG A 97 -24.66 1.68 -4.40
N ASP A 98 -25.30 1.16 -5.45
CA ASP A 98 -25.04 -0.20 -5.95
C ASP A 98 -23.62 -0.35 -6.56
N ALA A 99 -23.11 0.74 -7.16
CA ALA A 99 -21.80 0.79 -7.78
C ALA A 99 -21.15 2.17 -7.64
N ILE A 100 -19.82 2.21 -7.69
CA ILE A 100 -19.02 3.43 -7.69
C ILE A 100 -17.93 3.36 -8.77
N ASP A 101 -17.47 4.54 -9.20
CA ASP A 101 -16.38 4.65 -10.16
C ASP A 101 -15.06 4.68 -9.43
N PHE A 102 -14.23 3.66 -9.56
CA PHE A 102 -12.85 3.67 -9.04
C PHE A 102 -11.92 4.27 -10.09
N ALA A 103 -10.97 5.10 -9.67
CA ALA A 103 -9.89 5.52 -10.57
C ALA A 103 -8.88 4.38 -10.79
N LEU A 104 -8.34 4.32 -12.00
CA LEU A 104 -7.24 3.46 -12.37
C LEU A 104 -6.05 4.37 -12.68
N ILE A 105 -5.00 4.27 -11.87
CA ILE A 105 -3.82 5.12 -11.97
C ILE A 105 -2.71 4.34 -12.65
N ASP A 106 -2.72 4.43 -13.97
CA ASP A 106 -1.82 3.69 -14.85
C ASP A 106 -0.68 4.58 -15.40
N ASP A 107 -0.68 5.88 -15.07
CA ASP A 107 0.28 6.86 -15.60
C ASP A 107 0.67 7.97 -14.60
N LEU A 108 1.77 8.65 -14.92
CA LEU A 108 2.32 9.73 -14.10
C LEU A 108 1.34 10.90 -13.93
N PRO A 109 0.62 11.40 -14.95
CA PRO A 109 -0.37 12.45 -14.76
C PRO A 109 -1.47 12.10 -13.75
N GLY A 110 -1.99 10.86 -13.79
CA GLY A 110 -2.99 10.39 -12.83
C GLY A 110 -2.44 10.35 -11.41
N LEU A 111 -1.20 9.91 -11.25
CA LEU A 111 -0.53 9.86 -9.96
C LEU A 111 -0.30 11.27 -9.39
N VAL A 112 0.20 12.21 -10.21
CA VAL A 112 0.38 13.62 -9.82
C VAL A 112 -0.95 14.27 -9.45
N TYR A 113 -2.02 13.97 -10.20
CA TYR A 113 -3.36 14.47 -9.88
C TYR A 113 -3.80 14.04 -8.47
N TYR A 114 -3.67 12.75 -8.12
CA TYR A 114 -4.04 12.25 -6.79
C TYR A 114 -3.11 12.78 -5.69
N ALA A 115 -1.80 12.92 -5.95
CA ALA A 115 -0.88 13.56 -5.02
C ALA A 115 -1.30 15.02 -4.73
N ASN A 116 -1.72 15.77 -5.74
CA ASN A 116 -2.22 17.15 -5.59
C ASN A 116 -3.53 17.24 -4.78
N LEU A 117 -4.35 16.17 -4.78
CA LEU A 117 -5.53 16.01 -3.91
C LEU A 117 -5.18 15.65 -2.45
N ALA A 118 -3.89 15.62 -2.11
CA ALA A 118 -3.35 15.17 -0.83
C ALA A 118 -3.72 13.71 -0.51
N ALA A 119 -3.79 12.85 -1.53
CA ALA A 119 -3.86 11.40 -1.36
C ALA A 119 -2.48 10.90 -0.91
N LEU A 120 -2.25 10.85 0.41
CA LEU A 120 -0.97 10.42 0.95
C LEU A 120 -0.83 8.90 0.89
N GLU A 121 -1.91 8.14 1.13
CA GLU A 121 -1.85 6.69 1.06
C GLU A 121 -2.65 6.16 -0.14
N LEU A 122 -2.00 5.31 -0.93
CA LEU A 122 -2.57 4.60 -2.07
C LEU A 122 -2.81 3.15 -1.65
N HIS A 123 -4.04 2.68 -1.80
CA HIS A 123 -4.44 1.33 -1.43
C HIS A 123 -5.06 0.63 -2.64
N VAL A 124 -4.65 -0.61 -2.87
CA VAL A 124 -5.09 -1.41 -4.02
C VAL A 124 -5.52 -2.81 -3.55
N PRO A 125 -6.46 -3.46 -4.25
CA PRO A 125 -6.78 -4.85 -3.98
C PRO A 125 -5.79 -5.81 -4.65
N GLN A 126 -5.92 -7.09 -4.33
CA GLN A 126 -5.02 -8.14 -4.84
C GLN A 126 -5.43 -8.68 -6.22
N TRP A 127 -6.30 -7.95 -6.92
CA TRP A 127 -6.84 -8.25 -8.25
C TRP A 127 -6.81 -7.00 -9.14
N ARG A 128 -7.02 -7.19 -10.45
CA ARG A 128 -7.01 -6.14 -11.48
C ARG A 128 -8.34 -6.12 -12.26
N VAL A 129 -8.58 -5.07 -13.01
CA VAL A 129 -9.63 -5.04 -14.04
C VAL A 129 -9.04 -5.23 -15.43
N ASP A 130 -9.83 -5.79 -16.35
CA ASP A 130 -9.50 -5.86 -17.77
C ASP A 130 -9.70 -4.51 -18.49
N GLY A 131 -9.55 -4.51 -19.82
CA GLY A 131 -9.73 -3.32 -20.66
C GLY A 131 -11.16 -2.77 -20.63
N GLU A 132 -12.14 -3.63 -20.36
CA GLU A 132 -13.56 -3.29 -20.25
C GLU A 132 -13.97 -2.90 -18.81
N GLY A 133 -13.05 -2.92 -17.86
CA GLY A 133 -13.31 -2.56 -16.47
C GLY A 133 -13.96 -3.66 -15.64
N ARG A 134 -13.96 -4.91 -16.11
CA ARG A 134 -14.47 -6.08 -15.38
C ARG A 134 -13.40 -6.63 -14.45
N ALA A 135 -13.79 -7.04 -13.25
CA ALA A 135 -12.87 -7.62 -12.27
C ALA A 135 -12.31 -8.96 -12.77
N LEU A 136 -10.98 -9.10 -12.72
CA LEU A 136 -10.26 -10.34 -12.96
C LEU A 136 -10.03 -11.10 -11.65
N PRO A 137 -9.72 -12.40 -11.71
CA PRO A 137 -9.26 -13.15 -10.53
C PRO A 137 -8.03 -12.50 -9.87
N PRO A 138 -7.83 -12.69 -8.55
CA PRO A 138 -6.64 -12.23 -7.86
C PRO A 138 -5.35 -12.75 -8.49
N ASP A 139 -4.41 -11.84 -8.71
CA ASP A 139 -3.09 -12.11 -9.30
C ASP A 139 -1.97 -12.06 -8.25
N THR A 140 -2.36 -11.84 -6.98
CA THR A 140 -1.45 -11.57 -5.87
C THR A 140 -1.98 -12.23 -4.62
N LEU A 141 -1.09 -12.88 -3.88
CA LEU A 141 -1.33 -13.36 -2.52
C LEU A 141 -0.62 -12.42 -1.55
N VAL A 142 -1.26 -12.10 -0.42
CA VAL A 142 -0.67 -11.25 0.63
C VAL A 142 -0.81 -11.86 2.02
N PHE A 143 0.23 -11.70 2.84
CA PHE A 143 0.18 -11.89 4.28
C PHE A 143 0.56 -10.58 4.96
N ASP A 144 -0.32 -10.02 5.77
CA ASP A 144 -0.03 -8.80 6.55
C ASP A 144 0.32 -9.20 7.99
N LEU A 145 1.54 -8.84 8.41
CA LEU A 145 2.14 -9.23 9.68
C LEU A 145 2.06 -8.06 10.64
N ASP A 146 1.13 -8.17 11.58
CA ASP A 146 0.80 -7.12 12.55
C ASP A 146 1.36 -7.48 13.94
N PRO A 147 2.35 -6.74 14.46
CA PRO A 147 2.89 -7.02 15.79
C PRO A 147 1.95 -6.51 16.89
N GLY A 148 1.63 -7.39 17.84
CA GLY A 148 0.93 -7.04 19.07
C GLY A 148 1.91 -6.64 20.18
N PRO A 149 1.83 -5.42 20.74
CA PRO A 149 2.77 -4.96 21.76
C PRO A 149 2.95 -5.95 22.91
N PRO A 150 4.19 -6.19 23.40
CA PRO A 150 5.42 -5.47 23.07
C PRO A 150 6.14 -5.95 21.79
N ALA A 151 5.61 -6.92 21.04
CA ALA A 151 6.21 -7.32 19.77
C ALA A 151 6.25 -6.15 18.78
N THR A 152 7.18 -6.23 17.85
CA THR A 152 7.54 -5.21 16.88
C THR A 152 7.73 -5.82 15.49
N ILE A 153 8.23 -5.03 14.54
CA ILE A 153 8.61 -5.54 13.22
C ILE A 153 9.73 -6.60 13.29
N VAL A 154 10.53 -6.64 14.37
CA VAL A 154 11.57 -7.66 14.57
C VAL A 154 10.93 -9.05 14.65
N GLU A 155 9.92 -9.24 15.49
CA GLU A 155 9.15 -10.50 15.55
C GLU A 155 8.41 -10.76 14.23
N CYS A 156 7.97 -9.71 13.52
CA CYS A 156 7.38 -9.90 12.19
C CYS A 156 8.40 -10.44 11.18
N CYS A 157 9.68 -10.05 11.27
CA CYS A 157 10.75 -10.58 10.41
C CYS A 157 10.95 -12.08 10.66
N GLU A 158 10.95 -12.52 11.92
CA GLU A 158 11.03 -13.96 12.25
C GLU A 158 9.87 -14.74 11.61
N VAL A 159 8.64 -14.24 11.74
CA VAL A 159 7.45 -14.87 11.15
C VAL A 159 7.47 -14.81 9.63
N ALA A 160 8.01 -13.73 9.05
CA ALA A 160 8.19 -13.59 7.62
C ALA A 160 9.15 -14.64 7.05
N LEU A 161 10.24 -14.96 7.75
CA LEU A 161 11.18 -16.01 7.36
C LEU A 161 10.52 -17.39 7.39
N MET A 162 9.70 -17.69 8.41
CA MET A 162 8.92 -18.93 8.45
C MET A 162 7.93 -19.03 7.27
N LEU A 163 7.24 -17.94 6.95
CA LEU A 163 6.33 -17.90 5.81
C LEU A 163 7.07 -18.06 4.49
N ARG A 164 8.26 -17.46 4.33
CA ARG A 164 9.09 -17.60 3.13
C ARG A 164 9.41 -19.06 2.83
N GLU A 165 9.81 -19.83 3.85
CA GLU A 165 10.14 -21.25 3.70
C GLU A 165 8.92 -22.05 3.22
N VAL A 166 7.76 -21.83 3.85
CA VAL A 166 6.52 -22.54 3.51
C VAL A 166 6.04 -22.17 2.11
N LEU A 167 6.05 -20.88 1.76
CA LEU A 167 5.67 -20.41 0.43
C LEU A 167 6.62 -20.95 -0.64
N SER A 168 7.92 -20.95 -0.38
CA SER A 168 8.92 -21.51 -1.29
C SER A 168 8.71 -23.01 -1.51
N ALA A 169 8.34 -23.77 -0.48
CA ALA A 169 8.03 -25.20 -0.60
C ALA A 169 6.82 -25.45 -1.50
N ASP A 170 5.87 -24.52 -1.53
CA ASP A 170 4.69 -24.55 -2.40
C ASP A 170 4.96 -23.93 -3.80
N GLY A 171 6.21 -23.54 -4.09
CA GLY A 171 6.61 -22.94 -5.37
C GLY A 171 6.20 -21.47 -5.53
N LEU A 172 5.93 -20.77 -4.42
CA LEU A 172 5.58 -19.35 -4.40
C LEU A 172 6.77 -18.51 -3.92
N GLU A 173 7.22 -17.59 -4.77
CA GLU A 173 8.28 -16.64 -4.42
C GLU A 173 7.69 -15.46 -3.63
N ALA A 174 8.04 -15.37 -2.35
CA ALA A 174 7.61 -14.30 -1.47
C ALA A 174 8.55 -13.09 -1.54
N ARG A 175 7.96 -11.89 -1.61
CA ARG A 175 8.65 -10.59 -1.59
C ARG A 175 8.23 -9.77 -0.36
N PRO A 176 9.17 -9.39 0.52
CA PRO A 176 8.86 -8.66 1.73
C PRO A 176 8.83 -7.15 1.52
N LYS A 177 7.89 -6.46 2.18
CA LYS A 177 7.93 -5.01 2.32
C LYS A 177 7.53 -4.57 3.72
N THR A 178 8.07 -3.45 4.19
CA THR A 178 7.53 -2.80 5.37
C THR A 178 6.14 -2.25 5.04
N SER A 179 5.26 -2.21 6.03
CA SER A 179 4.01 -1.47 5.89
C SER A 179 4.26 0.04 5.81
N GLY A 180 5.41 0.52 6.32
CA GLY A 180 5.69 1.93 6.61
C GLY A 180 4.99 2.45 7.88
N SER A 181 4.34 1.58 8.66
CA SER A 181 3.78 1.90 9.98
C SER A 181 4.44 1.09 11.10
N LYS A 182 3.91 -0.09 11.45
CA LYS A 182 4.37 -0.92 12.58
C LYS A 182 4.76 -2.33 12.17
N GLY A 183 4.08 -2.89 11.16
CA GLY A 183 4.26 -4.25 10.69
C GLY A 183 4.92 -4.33 9.32
N MET A 184 4.88 -5.52 8.73
CA MET A 184 5.39 -5.79 7.38
C MET A 184 4.44 -6.71 6.62
N GLN A 185 4.65 -6.84 5.33
CA GLN A 185 3.80 -7.63 4.45
C GLN A 185 4.64 -8.51 3.53
N LEU A 186 4.13 -9.70 3.23
CA LEU A 186 4.69 -10.60 2.23
C LEU A 186 3.74 -10.70 1.05
N TYR A 187 4.27 -10.53 -0.16
CA TYR A 187 3.54 -10.64 -1.41
C TYR A 187 4.10 -11.79 -2.23
N ALA A 188 3.22 -12.56 -2.88
CA ALA A 188 3.62 -13.54 -3.89
C ALA A 188 2.71 -13.40 -5.11
N ALA A 189 3.24 -13.71 -6.29
CA ALA A 189 2.40 -13.89 -7.47
C ALA A 189 1.44 -15.06 -7.21
N TRP A 190 0.16 -14.89 -7.56
CA TRP A 190 -0.85 -15.92 -7.38
C TRP A 190 -1.27 -16.49 -8.73
N ASP A 191 -1.28 -17.81 -8.83
CA ASP A 191 -1.60 -18.55 -10.06
C ASP A 191 -3.05 -19.06 -10.10
N GLY A 192 -3.85 -18.75 -9.07
CA GLY A 192 -5.26 -19.16 -9.01
C GLY A 192 -5.47 -20.64 -8.66
N ARG A 193 -4.45 -21.36 -8.16
CA ARG A 193 -4.56 -22.79 -7.80
C ARG A 193 -5.67 -23.11 -6.79
N GLU A 194 -6.02 -22.15 -5.95
CA GLU A 194 -7.17 -22.19 -5.05
C GLU A 194 -7.60 -20.76 -4.68
N GLU A 195 -8.61 -20.64 -3.82
CA GLU A 195 -9.03 -19.34 -3.29
C GLU A 195 -7.93 -18.79 -2.33
N PRO A 196 -7.39 -17.58 -2.59
CA PRO A 196 -6.20 -17.08 -1.90
C PRO A 196 -6.41 -16.86 -0.40
N SER A 197 -7.61 -16.45 0.04
CA SER A 197 -7.92 -16.27 1.46
C SER A 197 -7.92 -17.61 2.21
N ALA A 198 -8.43 -18.68 1.61
CA ALA A 198 -8.43 -20.03 2.15
C ALA A 198 -7.01 -20.59 2.26
N TYR A 199 -6.19 -20.42 1.21
CA TYR A 199 -4.77 -20.78 1.24
C TYR A 199 -4.04 -20.05 2.38
N ALA A 200 -4.14 -18.71 2.41
CA ALA A 200 -3.48 -17.89 3.41
C ALA A 200 -3.93 -18.23 4.83
N LYS A 201 -5.24 -18.45 5.04
CA LYS A 201 -5.80 -18.83 6.33
C LYS A 201 -5.25 -20.17 6.81
N ARG A 202 -5.18 -21.17 5.93
CA ARG A 202 -4.66 -22.50 6.27
C ARG A 202 -3.20 -22.40 6.73
N LEU A 203 -2.36 -21.66 6.01
CA LEU A 203 -0.97 -21.46 6.41
C LEU A 203 -0.83 -20.67 7.72
N ALA A 204 -1.59 -19.59 7.88
CA ALA A 204 -1.60 -18.81 9.12
C ALA A 204 -2.00 -19.66 10.32
N GLN A 205 -3.01 -20.53 10.18
CA GLN A 205 -3.44 -21.45 11.23
C GLN A 205 -2.41 -22.54 11.52
N ALA A 206 -1.79 -23.11 10.50
CA ALA A 206 -0.74 -24.12 10.67
C ALA A 206 0.47 -23.55 11.41
N LEU A 207 0.95 -22.36 11.03
CA LEU A 207 2.06 -21.69 11.70
C LEU A 207 1.69 -21.27 13.13
N ALA A 208 0.49 -20.73 13.36
CA ALA A 208 0.01 -20.41 14.70
C ALA A 208 -0.07 -21.64 15.62
N LYS A 209 -0.40 -22.82 15.07
CA LYS A 209 -0.41 -24.07 15.82
C LYS A 209 1.01 -24.57 16.14
N ARG A 210 1.97 -24.35 15.24
CA ARG A 210 3.38 -24.77 15.41
C ARG A 210 4.18 -23.83 16.32
N HIS A 211 3.84 -22.54 16.32
CA HIS A 211 4.51 -21.49 17.11
C HIS A 211 3.50 -20.64 17.90
N PRO A 212 2.67 -21.25 18.78
CA PRO A 212 1.59 -20.56 19.48
C PRO A 212 2.09 -19.46 20.43
N GLU A 213 3.36 -19.49 20.83
CA GLU A 213 4.03 -18.49 21.64
C GLU A 213 4.39 -17.22 20.86
N ARG A 214 4.53 -17.31 19.52
CA ARG A 214 4.93 -16.18 18.65
C ARG A 214 3.82 -15.68 17.74
N ILE A 215 2.89 -16.56 17.34
CA ILE A 215 1.96 -16.28 16.24
C ILE A 215 0.51 -16.41 16.69
N VAL A 216 -0.35 -15.53 16.18
CA VAL A 216 -1.80 -15.67 16.23
C VAL A 216 -2.41 -15.53 14.83
N SER A 217 -3.45 -16.31 14.56
CA SER A 217 -4.16 -16.30 13.27
C SER A 217 -5.64 -15.92 13.40
N VAL A 218 -6.11 -15.66 14.63
CA VAL A 218 -7.46 -15.19 14.92
C VAL A 218 -7.48 -13.68 15.14
N MET A 219 -8.56 -13.04 14.70
CA MET A 219 -8.68 -11.57 14.75
C MET A 219 -8.76 -11.01 16.18
N ALA A 220 -9.06 -11.83 17.19
CA ALA A 220 -9.27 -11.38 18.56
C ALA A 220 -8.04 -10.66 19.14
N LYS A 221 -8.14 -9.34 19.35
CA LYS A 221 -7.05 -8.49 19.88
C LYS A 221 -6.50 -8.99 21.23
N LYS A 222 -7.33 -9.62 22.07
CA LYS A 222 -6.95 -10.15 23.39
C LYS A 222 -5.83 -11.20 23.33
N GLN A 223 -5.62 -11.86 22.19
CA GLN A 223 -4.60 -12.91 22.04
C GLN A 223 -3.28 -12.39 21.49
N ARG A 224 -3.22 -11.13 21.06
CA ARG A 224 -2.07 -10.54 20.36
C ARG A 224 -0.87 -10.09 21.23
N PRO A 225 -0.99 -9.81 22.55
CA PRO A 225 0.16 -9.27 23.29
C PRO A 225 1.41 -10.14 23.16
N GLY A 226 2.52 -9.52 22.71
CA GLY A 226 3.82 -10.18 22.50
C GLY A 226 3.89 -11.12 21.29
N LYS A 227 2.88 -11.11 20.41
CA LYS A 227 2.76 -12.02 19.26
C LYS A 227 2.51 -11.27 17.96
N VAL A 228 2.83 -11.92 16.85
CA VAL A 228 2.52 -11.45 15.50
C VAL A 228 1.19 -12.02 15.06
N PHE A 229 0.25 -11.15 14.68
CA PHE A 229 -0.96 -11.54 13.99
C PHE A 229 -0.67 -11.67 12.50
N ILE A 230 -0.90 -12.87 11.94
CA ILE A 230 -0.89 -13.07 10.49
C ILE A 230 -2.31 -12.78 9.97
N ASP A 231 -2.52 -11.57 9.44
CA ASP A 231 -3.78 -11.18 8.82
C ASP A 231 -3.87 -11.73 7.40
N TRP A 232 -4.43 -12.94 7.30
CA TRP A 232 -4.76 -13.60 6.04
C TRP A 232 -6.00 -12.99 5.35
N SER A 233 -6.80 -12.18 6.06
CA SER A 233 -8.08 -11.68 5.54
C SER A 233 -7.92 -10.60 4.47
N GLN A 234 -6.71 -10.04 4.31
CA GLN A 234 -6.36 -9.07 3.28
C GLN A 234 -6.49 -9.64 1.85
N ASN A 235 -6.57 -10.96 1.69
CA ASN A 235 -6.84 -11.61 0.40
C ASN A 235 -8.32 -11.59 -0.01
N ASN A 236 -9.23 -11.14 0.87
CA ASN A 236 -10.63 -10.98 0.50
C ASN A 236 -10.76 -9.89 -0.60
N PRO A 237 -11.49 -10.14 -1.71
CA PRO A 237 -11.62 -9.19 -2.81
C PRO A 237 -12.16 -7.79 -2.43
N ALA A 238 -12.87 -7.67 -1.31
CA ALA A 238 -13.38 -6.39 -0.80
C ALA A 238 -12.34 -5.58 0.00
N LYS A 239 -11.17 -6.15 0.29
CA LYS A 239 -10.07 -5.52 1.02
C LYS A 239 -9.06 -4.88 0.08
N THR A 240 -8.35 -3.90 0.61
CA THR A 240 -7.24 -3.23 -0.06
C THR A 240 -6.08 -3.14 0.90
N THR A 241 -4.88 -3.29 0.38
CA THR A 241 -3.63 -3.13 1.11
C THR A 241 -2.90 -1.89 0.62
N VAL A 242 -2.07 -1.28 1.47
CA VAL A 242 -1.25 -0.15 1.04
C VAL A 242 -0.29 -0.59 -0.05
N ALA A 243 -0.28 0.12 -1.17
CA ALA A 243 0.55 -0.20 -2.31
C ALA A 243 2.05 -0.12 -1.94
N PRO A 244 2.91 -0.97 -2.54
CA PRO A 244 4.36 -0.76 -2.52
C PRO A 244 4.68 0.68 -2.92
N TYR A 245 5.66 1.31 -2.28
CA TYR A 245 6.10 2.69 -2.51
C TYR A 245 5.09 3.80 -2.15
N SER A 246 3.89 3.47 -1.66
CA SER A 246 2.98 4.49 -1.13
C SER A 246 3.55 5.14 0.14
N LEU A 247 3.42 6.46 0.24
CA LEU A 247 3.62 7.17 1.51
C LEU A 247 2.61 6.66 2.55
N ARG A 248 2.97 6.85 3.81
CA ARG A 248 2.15 6.60 4.98
C ARG A 248 1.91 7.89 5.73
N ALA A 249 0.70 8.08 6.23
CA ALA A 249 0.37 9.21 7.07
C ALA A 249 0.80 8.93 8.53
N ARG A 250 2.12 8.96 8.74
CA ARG A 250 2.76 8.94 10.06
C ARG A 250 3.29 10.33 10.38
N THR A 251 3.98 10.46 11.50
CA THR A 251 4.53 11.76 11.93
C THR A 251 5.61 12.26 10.96
N ARG A 252 6.38 11.33 10.38
CA ARG A 252 7.31 11.53 9.26
C ARG A 252 6.76 10.91 7.96
N PRO A 253 7.22 11.34 6.77
CA PRO A 253 6.79 10.78 5.47
C PRO A 253 7.41 9.41 5.21
N THR A 254 7.03 8.41 6.03
CA THR A 254 7.47 7.02 5.85
C THR A 254 6.76 6.37 4.67
N VAL A 255 7.36 5.30 4.16
CA VAL A 255 6.89 4.63 2.93
C VAL A 255 6.68 3.14 3.19
N SER A 256 5.68 2.54 2.54
CA SER A 256 5.57 1.09 2.45
C SER A 256 6.64 0.54 1.51
N THR A 257 7.74 0.05 2.06
CA THR A 257 9.00 -0.06 1.32
C THR A 257 9.37 -1.51 1.03
N PRO A 258 9.48 -1.91 -0.25
CA PRO A 258 10.09 -3.18 -0.65
C PRO A 258 11.48 -3.42 -0.05
N LEU A 259 11.71 -4.65 0.40
CA LEU A 259 12.92 -5.07 1.10
C LEU A 259 13.63 -6.20 0.36
N LEU A 260 14.94 -6.27 0.56
CA LEU A 260 15.71 -7.48 0.33
C LEU A 260 15.51 -8.43 1.53
N TRP A 261 15.49 -9.73 1.26
CA TRP A 261 15.44 -10.73 2.35
C TRP A 261 16.59 -10.61 3.34
N LYS A 262 17.78 -10.19 2.86
CA LYS A 262 18.94 -9.94 3.72
C LYS A 262 18.72 -8.82 4.74
N GLU A 263 17.83 -7.86 4.47
CA GLU A 263 17.45 -6.82 5.42
C GLU A 263 16.51 -7.39 6.49
N VAL A 264 15.58 -8.26 6.10
CA VAL A 264 14.70 -8.99 7.01
C VAL A 264 15.50 -9.90 7.95
N GLU A 265 16.50 -10.61 7.41
CA GLU A 265 17.39 -11.51 8.16
C GLU A 265 18.30 -10.78 9.18
N ARG A 266 18.53 -9.48 8.98
CA ARG A 266 19.45 -8.65 9.79
C ARG A 266 18.74 -7.64 10.68
N CYS A 267 17.41 -7.64 10.70
CA CYS A 267 16.64 -6.71 11.51
C CYS A 267 16.81 -7.07 12.99
N GLU A 268 17.43 -6.19 13.76
CA GLU A 268 17.65 -6.35 15.21
C GLU A 268 16.82 -5.35 16.02
N SER A 269 16.43 -4.23 15.39
CA SER A 269 15.61 -3.18 15.99
C SER A 269 14.53 -2.68 15.01
N PRO A 270 13.41 -2.13 15.51
CA PRO A 270 12.39 -1.53 14.65
C PRO A 270 12.91 -0.44 13.71
N GLU A 271 13.90 0.31 14.17
CA GLU A 271 14.51 1.43 13.46
C GLU A 271 15.25 1.00 12.19
N ASP A 272 15.74 -0.24 12.14
CA ASP A 272 16.45 -0.81 10.98
C ASP A 272 15.58 -0.85 9.71
N LEU A 273 14.26 -0.89 9.88
CA LEU A 273 13.28 -1.02 8.80
C LEU A 273 12.31 0.18 8.72
N VAL A 274 12.79 1.38 9.08
CA VAL A 274 12.05 2.63 8.86
C VAL A 274 12.65 3.40 7.69
N PHE A 275 11.86 3.59 6.63
CA PHE A 275 12.28 4.31 5.43
C PHE A 275 11.37 5.50 5.18
N THR A 276 11.97 6.67 5.00
CA THR A 276 11.31 7.90 4.57
C THR A 276 11.28 8.03 3.05
N SER A 277 10.53 9.01 2.54
CA SER A 277 10.45 9.32 1.11
C SER A 277 11.84 9.46 0.46
N SER A 278 12.78 10.16 1.09
CA SER A 278 14.15 10.32 0.58
C SER A 278 14.94 9.02 0.56
N ASP A 279 14.80 8.19 1.60
CA ASP A 279 15.48 6.89 1.68
C ASP A 279 15.00 5.98 0.55
N VAL A 280 13.69 5.97 0.27
CA VAL A 280 13.12 5.15 -0.79
C VAL A 280 13.53 5.61 -2.18
N LEU A 281 13.64 6.92 -2.42
CA LEU A 281 14.17 7.42 -3.70
C LEU A 281 15.62 6.99 -3.91
N ALA A 282 16.47 7.09 -2.89
CA ALA A 282 17.86 6.62 -2.96
C ALA A 282 17.93 5.08 -3.17
N ARG A 283 17.02 4.32 -2.54
CA ARG A 283 16.93 2.87 -2.74
C ARG A 283 16.50 2.51 -4.15
N MET A 284 15.52 3.22 -4.72
CA MET A 284 15.08 3.03 -6.10
C MET A 284 16.24 3.26 -7.07
N GLU A 285 17.02 4.33 -6.90
CA GLU A 285 18.17 4.62 -7.75
C GLU A 285 19.24 3.51 -7.67
N LYS A 286 19.41 2.89 -6.49
CA LYS A 286 20.41 1.84 -6.26
C LYS A 286 19.94 0.43 -6.70
N HIS A 287 18.68 0.10 -6.48
CA HIS A 287 18.17 -1.27 -6.55
C HIS A 287 17.10 -1.47 -7.64
N GLY A 288 16.60 -0.40 -8.25
CA GLY A 288 15.43 -0.47 -9.11
C GLY A 288 14.18 -0.89 -8.33
N ASP A 289 13.29 -1.63 -8.97
CA ASP A 289 12.07 -2.16 -8.34
C ASP A 289 12.33 -3.54 -7.70
N LEU A 290 12.49 -3.57 -6.38
CA LEU A 290 12.64 -4.81 -5.60
C LEU A 290 11.35 -5.67 -5.56
N PHE A 291 10.21 -5.12 -5.97
CA PHE A 291 8.94 -5.82 -6.08
C PHE A 291 8.59 -6.24 -7.50
N SER A 292 9.46 -5.93 -8.48
CA SER A 292 9.22 -6.29 -9.87
C SER A 292 8.98 -7.79 -10.01
N ARG A 293 8.00 -8.13 -10.83
CA ARG A 293 7.81 -9.51 -11.30
C ARG A 293 8.81 -9.68 -12.44
N ALA A 294 9.79 -10.58 -12.27
CA ALA A 294 10.61 -11.05 -13.39
C ALA A 294 9.72 -11.69 -14.46
#